data_AF-A0A955D7E7-F1
#
_entry.id   AF-A0A955D7E7-F1
#
_cell.length_a   1.000
_cell.length_b   1.000
_cell.length_c   1.000
_cell.angle_alpha   90.00
_cell.angle_beta   90.00
_cell.angle_gamma   90.00
#
_symmetry.space_group_name_H-M   'P 1'
#
loop_
_entity.id
_entity.type
_entity.pdbx_description
1 polymer ?
#
loop_
_entity_poly.entity_id
_entity_poly.type
_entity_poly.pdbx_seq_one_letter_code
_entity_poly.pdbx_strand_id
1 'polypeptide(L)'
;AVYKAFDTLAPRPFPEDAARALSLAGGETGRWASSLFNDLSPAAESVEPRLANIRKGLERGGHRVHMTGSGSTLFTVGETAPEAFGGCVVVTTRLC
;
A
#
# COMPACT_ATOMS: atom_id res chain seq x y z
N ALA A 1 13.15 -10.94 8.62
CA ALA A 1 12.26 -11.99 8.10
C ALA A 1 11.79 -11.65 6.69
N VAL A 2 11.17 -10.49 6.47
CA VAL A 2 10.62 -10.07 5.16
C VAL A 2 11.65 -10.11 4.02
N TYR A 3 12.85 -9.52 4.18
CA TYR A 3 13.88 -9.57 3.13
C TYR A 3 14.30 -11.00 2.76
N LYS A 4 14.45 -11.90 3.74
CA LYS A 4 14.74 -13.32 3.47
C LYS A 4 13.60 -13.99 2.70
N ALA A 5 12.34 -13.66 3.00
CA ALA A 5 11.21 -14.18 2.25
C ALA A 5 11.16 -13.58 0.84
N PHE A 6 11.54 -12.30 0.68
CA PHE A 6 11.66 -11.65 -0.62
C PHE A 6 12.71 -12.33 -1.50
N ASP A 7 13.86 -12.73 -0.94
CA ASP A 7 14.92 -13.45 -1.66
C ASP A 7 14.45 -14.81 -2.22
N THR A 8 13.36 -15.39 -1.67
CA THR A 8 12.76 -16.64 -2.17
C THR A 8 11.69 -16.43 -3.23
N LEU A 9 11.23 -15.19 -3.44
CA LEU A 9 10.24 -14.90 -4.47
C LEU A 9 10.89 -14.95 -5.85
N ALA A 10 10.12 -15.41 -6.84
CA ALA A 10 10.55 -15.33 -8.22
C ALA A 10 10.83 -13.85 -8.58
N PRO A 11 11.98 -13.54 -9.22
CA PRO A 11 12.25 -12.19 -9.69
C PRO A 11 11.11 -11.72 -10.58
N ARG A 12 10.57 -10.53 -10.27
CA ARG A 12 9.58 -9.87 -11.11
C ARG A 12 10.26 -8.73 -11.85
N PRO A 13 9.89 -8.46 -13.11
CA PRO A 13 10.35 -7.26 -13.79
C PRO A 13 10.01 -6.03 -12.94
N PHE A 14 10.96 -5.11 -12.83
CA PHE A 14 10.69 -3.83 -12.19
C PHE A 14 9.60 -3.09 -12.98
N PRO A 15 8.54 -2.58 -12.34
CA PRO A 15 7.44 -1.92 -13.05
C PRO A 15 7.83 -0.50 -13.46
N GLU A 16 8.70 -0.38 -14.46
CA GLU A 16 9.26 0.89 -14.93
C GLU A 16 8.18 1.89 -15.34
N ASP A 17 7.13 1.43 -16.02
CA ASP A 17 6.00 2.27 -16.41
C ASP A 17 5.25 2.86 -15.21
N ALA A 18 5.07 2.08 -14.14
CA ALA A 18 4.43 2.55 -12.91
C ALA A 18 5.31 3.57 -12.18
N ALA A 19 6.63 3.31 -12.11
CA ALA A 19 7.59 4.26 -11.55
C ALA A 19 7.64 5.57 -12.34
N ARG A 20 7.61 5.50 -13.67
CA ARG A 20 7.54 6.65 -14.56
C ARG A 20 6.22 7.40 -14.41
N ALA A 21 5.10 6.69 -14.30
CA ALA A 21 3.79 7.29 -14.07
C ALA A 21 3.74 8.06 -12.75
N LEU A 22 4.34 7.54 -11.67
CA LEU A 22 4.48 8.27 -10.40
C LEU A 22 5.26 9.58 -10.55
N SER A 23 6.36 9.56 -11.30
CA SER A 23 7.16 10.76 -11.57
C SER A 23 6.42 11.82 -12.40
N LEU A 24 5.43 11.41 -13.20
CA LEU A 24 4.68 12.27 -14.12
C LEU A 24 3.28 12.65 -13.60
N ALA A 25 2.84 12.07 -12.49
CA ALA A 25 1.45 12.16 -12.02
C ALA A 25 1.00 13.57 -11.59
N GLY A 26 1.91 14.54 -11.49
CA GLY A 26 1.59 15.98 -11.45
C GLY A 26 0.38 16.36 -10.57
N GLY A 27 0.48 16.18 -9.25
CA GLY A 27 -0.49 16.70 -8.27
C GLY A 27 -1.88 16.06 -8.24
N GLU A 28 -2.25 15.20 -9.18
CA GLU A 28 -3.53 14.50 -9.17
C GLU A 28 -3.50 13.31 -8.18
N THR A 29 -4.01 13.53 -6.96
CA THR A 29 -4.02 12.56 -5.86
C THR A 29 -4.54 11.17 -6.27
N GLY A 30 -5.62 11.10 -7.05
CA GLY A 30 -6.21 9.83 -7.50
C GLY A 30 -5.31 9.05 -8.45
N ARG A 31 -4.67 9.74 -9.41
CA ARG A 31 -3.74 9.13 -10.37
C ARG A 31 -2.45 8.68 -9.68
N TRP A 32 -1.93 9.50 -8.76
CA TRP A 32 -0.77 9.18 -7.95
C TRP A 32 -1.01 7.95 -7.07
N ALA A 33 -2.12 7.91 -6.32
CA ALA A 33 -2.52 6.77 -5.51
C ALA A 33 -2.60 5.48 -6.33
N SER A 34 -3.13 5.58 -7.55
CA SER A 34 -3.29 4.42 -8.43
C SER A 34 -1.97 3.82 -8.94
N SER A 35 -0.87 4.54 -8.82
CA SER A 35 0.43 4.16 -9.33
C SER A 35 1.39 3.68 -8.25
N LEU A 36 1.01 3.76 -6.96
CA LEU A 36 1.84 3.30 -5.84
C LEU A 36 1.93 1.77 -5.79
N PHE A 37 3.16 1.26 -5.70
CA PHE A 37 3.46 -0.16 -5.54
C PHE A 37 4.55 -0.36 -4.47
N ASN A 38 4.64 -1.59 -3.96
CA ASN A 38 5.68 -1.98 -3.01
C ASN A 38 6.06 -3.44 -3.25
N ASP A 39 7.28 -3.65 -3.74
CA ASP A 39 7.80 -4.98 -4.08
C ASP A 39 7.93 -5.91 -2.87
N LEU A 40 8.03 -5.36 -1.65
CA LEU A 40 8.11 -6.13 -0.42
C LEU A 40 6.74 -6.62 0.07
N SER A 41 5.63 -6.11 -0.48
CA SER A 41 4.28 -6.46 0.00
C SER A 41 3.99 -7.97 -0.03
N PRO A 42 4.30 -8.72 -1.10
CA PRO A 42 4.08 -10.16 -1.11
C PRO A 42 4.92 -10.91 -0.06
N ALA A 43 6.17 -10.47 0.16
CA ALA A 43 7.04 -11.06 1.18
C ALA A 43 6.55 -10.75 2.60
N ALA A 44 6.07 -9.52 2.84
CA ALA A 44 5.48 -9.13 4.11
C ALA A 44 4.21 -9.92 4.43
N GLU A 45 3.33 -10.13 3.44
CA GLU A 45 2.13 -10.96 3.58
C GLU A 45 2.43 -12.45 3.77
N SER A 46 3.52 -12.94 3.18
CA SER A 46 3.99 -14.31 3.43
C SER A 46 4.48 -14.50 4.87
N VAL A 47 5.12 -13.48 5.45
CA VAL A 47 5.65 -13.54 6.82
C VAL A 47 4.54 -13.33 7.86
N GLU A 48 3.58 -12.44 7.58
CA GLU A 48 2.41 -12.18 8.44
C GLU A 48 1.11 -12.19 7.59
N PRO A 49 0.45 -13.35 7.46
CA PRO A 49 -0.76 -13.50 6.65
C PRO A 49 -1.93 -12.61 7.07
N ARG A 50 -1.96 -12.12 8.32
CA ARG A 50 -3.00 -11.18 8.77
C ARG A 50 -2.96 -9.86 7.97
N LEU A 51 -1.80 -9.45 7.47
CA LEU A 51 -1.68 -8.25 6.62
C LEU A 51 -2.51 -8.38 5.34
N ALA A 52 -2.44 -9.52 4.67
CA ALA A 52 -3.24 -9.78 3.48
C ALA A 52 -4.75 -9.78 3.80
N ASN A 53 -5.13 -10.34 4.96
CA ASN A 53 -6.53 -10.36 5.39
C ASN A 53 -7.08 -8.96 5.66
N ILE A 54 -6.31 -8.12 6.36
CA ILE A 54 -6.68 -6.73 6.64
C ILE A 54 -6.75 -5.94 5.33
N ARG A 55 -5.73 -6.04 4.48
CA ARG A 55 -5.69 -5.35 3.18
C ARG A 55 -6.90 -5.72 2.32
N LYS A 56 -7.16 -7.02 2.12
CA LYS A 56 -8.32 -7.49 1.34
C LYS A 56 -9.66 -7.14 1.99
N GLY A 57 -9.72 -7.02 3.32
CA GLY A 57 -10.91 -6.56 4.03
C GLY A 57 -11.23 -5.11 3.70
N LEU A 58 -10.22 -4.25 3.78
CA LEU A 58 -10.32 -2.83 3.43
C LEU A 58 -10.59 -2.62 1.93
N GLU A 59 -9.95 -3.41 1.05
CA GLU A 59 -10.21 -3.36 -0.40
C GLU A 59 -11.64 -3.75 -0.78
N ARG A 60 -12.23 -4.72 -0.08
CA ARG A 60 -13.66 -5.05 -0.23
C ARG A 60 -14.59 -3.91 0.20
N GLY A 61 -14.12 -3.03 1.09
CA GLY A 61 -14.80 -1.80 1.48
C GLY A 61 -14.67 -0.65 0.46
N GLY A 62 -14.01 -0.88 -0.68
CA GLY A 62 -13.81 0.12 -1.72
C GLY A 62 -12.56 0.98 -1.55
N HIS A 63 -11.71 0.69 -0.56
CA HIS A 63 -10.46 1.42 -0.35
C HIS A 63 -9.33 0.84 -1.19
N ARG A 64 -8.50 1.72 -1.76
CA ARG A 64 -7.24 1.28 -2.34
C ARG A 64 -6.16 1.30 -1.27
N VAL A 65 -5.65 0.13 -0.91
CA VAL A 65 -4.77 -0.04 0.25
C VAL A 65 -3.35 -0.34 -0.20
N HIS A 66 -2.40 0.36 0.41
CA HIS A 66 -0.98 0.24 0.17
C HIS A 66 -0.26 -0.14 1.45
N MET A 67 0.92 -0.72 1.33
CA MET A 67 1.80 -1.03 2.45
C MET A 67 3.07 -0.18 2.33
N THR A 68 3.51 0.42 3.43
CA THR A 68 4.77 1.17 3.46
C THR A 68 5.92 0.30 3.98
N GLY A 69 7.10 0.44 3.37
CA GLY A 69 8.30 -0.32 3.71
C GLY A 69 8.09 -1.83 3.63
N SER A 70 8.62 -2.57 4.62
CA SER A 70 8.43 -4.02 4.75
C SER A 70 7.15 -4.41 5.51
N GLY A 71 6.17 -3.49 5.65
CA GLY A 71 5.08 -3.61 6.60
C GLY A 71 5.51 -3.29 8.04
N SER A 72 4.60 -3.32 9.02
CA SER A 72 3.19 -3.77 8.96
C SER A 72 2.17 -2.67 8.63
N THR A 73 2.61 -1.42 8.48
CA THR A 73 1.71 -0.30 8.27
C THR A 73 1.04 -0.35 6.91
N LEU A 74 -0.29 -0.31 6.91
CA LEU A 74 -1.14 -0.15 5.74
C LEU A 74 -1.70 1.27 5.71
N PHE A 75 -1.90 1.82 4.51
CA PHE A 75 -2.46 3.15 4.32
C PHE A 75 -3.32 3.23 3.06
N THR A 76 -4.22 4.21 3.02
CA THR A 76 -5.00 4.58 1.83
C THR A 76 -4.73 6.04 1.52
N VAL A 77 -4.83 6.42 0.25
CA VAL A 77 -4.73 7.81 -0.18
C VAL A 77 -6.12 8.27 -0.59
N GLY A 78 -6.56 9.41 -0.06
CA GLY A 78 -7.87 9.97 -0.34
C GLY A 78 -8.22 11.08 0.66
N GLU A 79 -9.42 11.62 0.52
CA GLU A 79 -9.95 12.56 1.50
C GLU A 79 -10.17 11.87 2.85
N THR A 80 -9.87 12.58 3.94
CA THR A 80 -10.12 12.06 5.28
C THR A 80 -11.62 12.08 5.54
N ALA A 81 -12.25 10.91 5.60
CA ALA A 81 -13.61 10.74 6.10
C ALA A 81 -13.55 10.23 7.56
N PRO A 82 -13.88 11.06 8.58
CA PRO A 82 -13.73 10.70 10.00
C PRO A 82 -14.55 9.48 10.44
N GLU A 83 -15.56 9.10 9.67
CA GLU A 83 -16.62 8.16 10.04
C GLU A 83 -16.30 6.71 9.66
N ALA A 84 -15.21 6.46 8.91
CA ALA A 84 -15.11 5.25 8.08
C ALA A 84 -14.72 3.94 8.82
N PHE A 85 -14.20 3.97 10.05
CA PHE A 85 -13.64 2.75 10.66
C PHE A 85 -13.93 2.63 12.16
N GLY A 86 -14.99 1.88 12.51
CA GLY A 86 -15.29 1.52 13.89
C GLY A 86 -14.13 0.76 14.56
N GLY A 87 -13.63 1.29 15.68
CA GLY A 87 -12.51 0.70 16.43
C GLY A 87 -11.11 1.11 15.97
N CYS A 88 -10.97 2.02 14.99
CA CYS A 88 -9.68 2.55 14.55
C CYS A 88 -9.41 3.96 15.07
N VAL A 89 -8.13 4.28 15.28
CA VAL A 89 -7.67 5.65 15.52
C VAL A 89 -7.25 6.25 14.17
N VAL A 90 -7.93 7.30 13.73
CA VAL A 90 -7.56 8.03 12.51
C VAL A 90 -6.45 9.03 12.84
N VAL A 91 -5.30 8.90 12.19
CA VAL A 91 -4.18 9.85 12.29
C VAL A 91 -4.04 10.56 10.94
N THR A 92 -4.48 11.82 10.87
CA THR A 92 -4.31 12.65 9.67
C THR A 92 -2.98 13.38 9.73
N THR A 93 -2.15 13.23 8.70
CA THR A 93 -0.91 14.00 8.52
C THR A 93 -0.94 14.74 7.20
N ARG A 94 -0.35 15.94 7.14
CA ARG A 94 -0.18 16.68 5.89
C ARG A 94 1.21 16.37 5.35
N LEU A 95 1.29 16.00 4.07
CA LEU A 95 2.56 15.96 3.35
C LEU A 95 2.94 17.42 3.05
N CYS A 96 4.03 17.89 3.64
CA CYS A 96 4.60 19.22 3.41
C CYS A 96 5.25 19.31 2.03
#